data_AF-A0A380DZM5-F1
#
_entry.id   AF-A0A380DZM5-F1
#
_cell.length_a   1.000
_cell.length_b   1.000
_cell.length_c   1.000
_cell.angle_alpha   90.00
_cell.angle_beta   90.00
_cell.angle_gamma   90.00
#
_symmetry.space_group_name_H-M   'P 1'
#
loop_
_entity.id
_entity.type
_entity.pdbx_description
1 polymer ?
#
loop_
_entity_poly.entity_id
_entity_poly.type
_entity_poly.pdbx_seq_one_letter_code
_entity_poly.pdbx_strand_id
1 'polypeptide(L)'
;MVGSFFGMLVQPLGFGTWQAGATLVPGFLAKEVIVSSMAIIYSSGDAGLVNVIQNQFTPLSAYAFMIFILLYIPCVSTVAAIRKETYSWKWTALAVAYPLVTAYVLTFIFYQVGHLFV
;
A
#
# COMPACT_ATOMS: atom_id res chain seq x y z
N MET A 1 -10.92 8.77 -15.80
CA MET A 1 -11.46 9.81 -14.88
C MET A 1 -11.47 9.41 -13.39
N VAL A 2 -11.46 8.12 -13.02
CA VAL A 2 -11.19 7.69 -11.61
C VAL A 2 -9.69 7.77 -11.24
N GLY A 3 -8.80 7.67 -12.24
CA GLY A 3 -7.35 7.75 -12.03
C GLY A 3 -6.81 9.09 -11.50
N SER A 4 -7.47 10.22 -11.80
CA SER A 4 -7.05 11.54 -11.29
C SER A 4 -7.39 11.75 -9.82
N PHE A 5 -8.44 11.10 -9.30
CA PHE A 5 -8.85 11.23 -7.90
C PHE A 5 -7.93 10.42 -6.97
N PHE A 6 -7.56 9.21 -7.40
CA PHE A 6 -6.47 8.47 -6.76
C PHE A 6 -5.13 9.18 -6.93
N GLY A 7 -4.88 9.79 -8.10
CA GLY A 7 -3.68 10.58 -8.36
C GLY A 7 -3.44 11.67 -7.31
N MET A 8 -4.47 12.39 -6.86
CA MET A 8 -4.31 13.47 -5.86
C MET A 8 -4.02 12.97 -4.44
N LEU A 9 -4.53 11.79 -4.07
CA LEU A 9 -4.31 11.20 -2.75
C LEU A 9 -2.97 10.44 -2.65
N VAL A 10 -2.45 10.03 -3.81
CA VAL A 10 -1.31 9.14 -4.00
C VAL A 10 -0.05 9.89 -4.50
N GLN A 11 -0.21 11.02 -5.20
CA GLN A 11 0.87 11.98 -5.55
C GLN A 11 1.73 12.42 -4.36
N PRO A 12 1.16 12.76 -3.18
CA PRO A 12 1.98 13.17 -2.05
C PRO A 12 2.63 12.01 -1.28
N LEU A 13 2.30 10.75 -1.56
CA LEU A 13 2.92 9.58 -0.94
C LEU A 13 4.08 8.99 -1.76
N GLY A 14 4.35 9.50 -2.96
CA GLY A 14 5.43 8.99 -3.80
C GLY A 14 5.14 7.70 -4.56
N PHE A 15 3.91 7.22 -4.52
CA PHE A 15 3.43 6.16 -5.39
C PHE A 15 3.11 6.77 -6.76
N GLY A 16 4.13 7.00 -7.58
CA GLY A 16 4.01 7.63 -8.90
C GLY A 16 3.12 6.88 -9.92
N THR A 17 2.46 5.79 -9.55
CA THR A 17 1.70 4.93 -10.46
C THR A 17 0.38 4.46 -9.82
N TRP A 18 -0.72 4.49 -10.58
CA TRP A 18 -2.02 3.96 -10.16
C TRP A 18 -1.95 2.44 -9.90
N GLN A 19 -0.99 1.77 -10.55
CA GLN A 19 -0.66 0.36 -10.39
C GLN A 19 -0.30 0.00 -8.95
N ALA A 20 0.51 0.83 -8.26
CA ALA A 20 0.90 0.59 -6.87
C ALA A 20 -0.30 0.66 -5.92
N GLY A 21 -1.23 1.59 -6.16
CA GLY A 21 -2.48 1.68 -5.41
C GLY A 21 -3.40 0.49 -5.66
N ALA A 22 -3.47 0.01 -6.91
CA ALA A 22 -4.31 -1.12 -7.30
C ALA A 22 -3.85 -2.45 -6.66
N THR A 23 -2.55 -2.66 -6.44
CA THR A 23 -2.01 -3.88 -5.80
C THR A 23 -2.25 -3.94 -4.28
N LEU A 24 -2.54 -2.81 -3.62
CA LEU A 24 -2.85 -2.79 -2.19
C LEU A 24 -4.22 -3.40 -1.87
N VAL A 25 -5.18 -3.33 -2.81
CA VAL A 25 -6.52 -3.91 -2.66
C VAL A 25 -6.47 -5.42 -2.47
N PRO A 26 -5.85 -6.22 -3.36
CA PRO A 26 -5.66 -7.64 -3.14
C PRO A 26 -4.67 -7.93 -1.99
N GLY A 27 -3.74 -7.01 -1.70
CA GLY A 27 -2.84 -7.10 -0.54
C GLY A 27 -3.58 -7.22 0.79
N PHE A 28 -4.77 -6.63 0.92
CA PHE A 28 -5.62 -6.74 2.11
C PHE A 28 -6.02 -8.18 2.44
N LEU A 29 -6.15 -9.05 1.43
CA LEU A 29 -6.41 -10.47 1.64
C LEU A 29 -5.15 -11.18 2.17
N ALA A 30 -4.02 -10.99 1.50
CA ALA A 30 -2.72 -11.48 1.93
C ALA A 30 -1.59 -10.62 1.36
N LYS A 31 -0.60 -10.30 2.21
CA LYS A 31 0.50 -9.36 1.87
C LYS A 31 1.36 -9.86 0.70
N GLU A 32 1.48 -11.17 0.54
CA GLU A 32 2.24 -11.81 -0.55
C GLU A 32 1.55 -11.65 -1.93
N VAL A 33 0.22 -11.48 -1.94
CA VAL A 33 -0.58 -11.33 -3.16
C VAL A 33 -0.27 -10.00 -3.86
N ILE A 34 0.34 -9.03 -3.15
CA ILE A 34 0.78 -7.76 -3.74
C ILE A 34 1.80 -8.02 -4.85
N VAL A 35 2.78 -8.92 -4.61
CA VAL A 35 3.83 -9.24 -5.59
C VAL A 35 3.22 -9.92 -6.83
N SER A 36 2.34 -10.89 -6.61
CA SER A 36 1.63 -11.58 -7.70
C SER A 36 0.75 -10.62 -8.52
N SER A 37 0.04 -9.70 -7.86
CA SER A 37 -0.77 -8.68 -8.54
C SER A 37 0.09 -7.72 -9.36
N MET A 38 1.28 -7.40 -8.85
CA MET A 38 2.26 -6.57 -9.56
C MET A 38 2.78 -7.28 -10.81
N ALA A 39 3.05 -8.59 -10.74
CA ALA A 39 3.46 -9.40 -11.88
C ALA A 39 2.44 -9.34 -13.03
N ILE A 40 1.15 -9.46 -12.68
CA ILE A 40 0.03 -9.43 -13.62
C ILE A 40 -0.12 -8.03 -14.24
N ILE A 41 -0.08 -6.96 -13.42
CA ILE A 41 -0.29 -5.59 -13.89
C ILE A 41 0.86 -5.11 -14.81
N TYR A 42 2.09 -5.49 -14.49
CA TYR A 42 3.25 -5.14 -15.32
C TYR A 42 3.45 -6.09 -16.51
N SER A 43 2.57 -7.08 -16.68
CA SER A 43 2.63 -8.09 -17.75
C SER A 43 4.02 -8.75 -17.89
N SER A 44 4.77 -8.81 -16.79
CA SER A 44 6.08 -9.41 -16.69
C SER A 44 5.95 -10.61 -15.77
N GLY A 45 6.21 -11.82 -16.25
CA GLY A 45 6.30 -12.99 -15.36
C GLY A 45 7.32 -12.77 -14.23
N ASP A 46 7.28 -13.58 -13.17
CA ASP A 46 8.05 -13.36 -11.92
C ASP A 46 9.55 -13.04 -12.15
N ALA A 47 10.15 -13.61 -13.20
CA ALA A 47 11.56 -13.38 -13.57
C ALA A 47 11.84 -11.97 -14.16
N GLY A 48 10.86 -11.30 -14.75
CA GLY A 48 11.00 -9.96 -15.36
C GLY A 48 10.60 -8.80 -14.42
N LEU A 49 9.93 -9.12 -13.33
CA LEU A 49 9.31 -8.16 -12.40
C LEU A 49 10.36 -7.25 -11.74
N VAL A 50 11.52 -7.80 -11.39
CA VAL A 50 12.65 -7.05 -10.79
C VAL A 50 13.13 -5.94 -11.72
N ASN A 51 13.31 -6.23 -13.01
CA ASN A 51 13.75 -5.24 -14.00
C ASN A 51 12.70 -4.15 -14.23
N VAL A 52 11.42 -4.50 -14.19
CA VAL A 52 10.34 -3.51 -14.37
C VAL A 52 10.23 -2.59 -13.15
N ILE A 53 10.32 -3.14 -11.94
CA ILE A 53 10.34 -2.33 -10.71
C ILE A 53 11.55 -1.41 -10.67
N GLN A 54 12.74 -1.89 -11.04
CA GLN A 54 13.95 -1.05 -11.08
C GLN A 54 13.85 0.12 -12.07
N ASN A 55 13.08 -0.04 -13.16
CA ASN A 55 12.87 1.03 -14.14
C ASN A 55 11.71 1.98 -13.77
N GLN A 56 10.72 1.52 -12.98
CA GLN A 56 9.50 2.29 -12.67
C GLN A 56 9.45 2.85 -11.25
N PHE A 57 10.21 2.31 -10.32
CA PHE A 57 10.28 2.79 -8.93
C PHE A 57 11.65 3.39 -8.64
N THR A 58 11.65 4.58 -8.03
CA THR A 58 12.85 5.11 -7.40
C THR A 58 13.09 4.37 -6.09
N PRO A 59 14.35 4.25 -5.61
CA PRO A 59 14.62 3.63 -4.32
C PRO A 59 13.81 4.29 -3.19
N LEU A 60 13.59 5.60 -3.27
CA LEU A 60 12.79 6.34 -2.30
C LEU A 60 11.32 5.88 -2.28
N SER A 61 10.68 5.73 -3.44
CA SER A 61 9.29 5.28 -3.52
C SER A 61 9.13 3.80 -3.16
N ALA A 62 10.13 2.97 -3.43
CA ALA A 62 10.15 1.57 -3.02
C ALA A 62 10.16 1.42 -1.48
N TYR A 63 10.96 2.21 -0.77
CA TYR A 63 10.96 2.22 0.69
C TYR A 63 9.63 2.74 1.26
N ALA A 64 9.07 3.81 0.70
CA ALA A 64 7.76 4.30 1.07
C ALA A 64 6.67 3.21 0.90
N PHE A 65 6.74 2.42 -0.18
CA PHE A 65 5.82 1.31 -0.43
C PHE A 65 5.96 0.19 0.61
N MET A 66 7.18 -0.20 0.95
CA MET A 66 7.40 -1.20 1.99
C MET A 66 6.85 -0.75 3.34
N ILE A 67 7.14 0.50 3.74
CA ILE A 67 6.64 1.07 5.01
C ILE A 67 5.11 1.00 5.03
N PHE A 68 4.46 1.41 3.94
CA PHE A 68 3.01 1.34 3.84
C PHE A 68 2.49 -0.09 3.93
N ILE A 69 3.07 -1.04 3.19
CA ILE A 69 2.63 -2.45 3.20
C ILE A 69 2.78 -3.09 4.58
N LEU A 70 3.83 -2.75 5.32
CA LEU A 70 4.08 -3.29 6.66
C LEU A 70 3.13 -2.70 7.70
N LEU A 71 2.81 -1.41 7.61
CA LEU A 71 2.04 -0.69 8.63
C LEU A 71 0.54 -0.54 8.32
N TYR A 72 0.10 -0.71 7.06
CA TYR A 72 -1.32 -0.60 6.75
C TYR A 72 -2.14 -1.73 7.37
N ILE A 73 -3.45 -1.63 7.19
CA ILE A 73 -4.50 -2.53 7.69
C ILE A 73 -4.04 -3.99 7.86
N PRO A 74 -4.32 -4.60 9.04
CA PRO A 74 -4.09 -6.02 9.26
C PRO A 74 -4.91 -6.87 8.29
N CYS A 75 -4.42 -8.07 7.96
CA CYS A 75 -5.10 -8.95 7.01
C CYS A 75 -6.52 -9.33 7.46
N VAL A 76 -7.37 -9.71 6.50
CA VAL A 76 -8.79 -10.04 6.71
C VAL A 76 -9.02 -11.05 7.85
N SER A 77 -8.10 -12.00 8.04
CA SER A 77 -8.16 -12.97 9.13
C SER A 77 -8.14 -12.30 10.52
N THR A 78 -7.24 -11.35 10.72
CA THR A 78 -7.14 -10.56 11.97
C THR A 78 -8.37 -9.69 12.18
N VAL A 79 -8.88 -9.04 11.13
CA VAL A 79 -10.10 -8.22 11.22
C VAL A 79 -11.32 -9.08 11.57
N ALA A 80 -11.42 -10.28 10.98
CA ALA A 80 -12.48 -11.23 11.28
C ALA A 80 -12.42 -11.73 12.74
N ALA A 81 -11.23 -11.97 13.28
CA ALA A 81 -11.04 -12.31 14.69
C ALA A 81 -11.47 -11.17 15.62
N ILE A 82 -11.00 -9.94 15.38
CA ILE A 82 -11.38 -8.75 16.16
C ILE A 82 -12.89 -8.55 16.17
N ARG A 83 -13.54 -8.74 15.02
CA ARG A 83 -15.00 -8.62 14.91
C ARG A 83 -15.74 -9.66 15.76
N LYS A 84 -15.26 -10.91 15.78
CA LYS A 84 -15.87 -11.98 16.57
C LYS A 84 -15.73 -11.72 18.07
N GLU A 85 -14.58 -11.24 18.51
CA GLU A 85 -14.30 -10.98 19.94
C GLU A 85 -14.98 -9.70 20.45
N THR A 86 -15.05 -8.64 19.64
CA THR A 86 -15.55 -7.33 20.08
C THR A 86 -17.07 -7.19 19.89
N TYR A 87 -17.69 -8.05 19.06
CA TYR A 87 -19.12 -8.03 18.66
C TYR A 87 -19.65 -6.66 18.20
N SER A 88 -18.75 -5.72 17.86
CA SER A 88 -19.09 -4.33 17.56
C SER A 88 -18.38 -3.84 16.31
N TRP A 89 -19.18 -3.40 15.34
CA TRP A 89 -18.70 -2.88 14.06
C TRP A 89 -17.92 -1.57 14.20
N LYS A 90 -18.27 -0.72 15.18
CA LYS A 90 -17.59 0.55 15.42
C LYS A 90 -16.15 0.33 15.86
N TRP A 91 -15.93 -0.61 16.78
CA TRP A 91 -14.60 -0.94 17.29
C TRP A 91 -13.72 -1.66 16.25
N THR A 92 -14.33 -2.53 15.44
CA THR A 92 -13.62 -3.18 14.33
C THR A 92 -13.15 -2.16 13.29
N ALA A 93 -14.02 -1.21 12.94
CA ALA A 93 -13.66 -0.13 12.01
C ALA A 93 -12.56 0.77 12.58
N LEU A 94 -12.59 1.08 13.88
CA LEU A 94 -11.55 1.87 14.55
C LEU A 94 -10.19 1.13 14.56
N ALA A 95 -10.19 -0.17 14.84
CA ALA A 95 -9.00 -1.02 14.80
C ALA A 95 -8.35 -1.13 13.41
N VAL A 96 -9.15 -0.99 12.34
CA VAL A 96 -8.69 -0.95 10.94
C VAL A 96 -8.25 0.45 10.54
N ALA A 97 -9.00 1.48 10.92
CA ALA A 97 -8.75 2.85 10.52
C ALA A 97 -7.49 3.42 11.19
N TYR A 98 -7.24 3.09 12.46
CA TYR A 98 -6.09 3.59 13.21
C TYR A 98 -4.72 3.27 12.55
N PRO A 99 -4.40 2.01 12.20
CA PRO A 99 -3.15 1.69 11.51
C PRO A 99 -3.11 2.27 10.08
N LEU A 100 -4.25 2.35 9.40
CA LEU A 100 -4.34 2.94 8.06
C LEU A 100 -3.94 4.43 8.07
N VAL A 101 -4.50 5.19 9.01
CA VAL A 101 -4.16 6.61 9.20
C VAL A 101 -2.69 6.75 9.60
N THR A 102 -2.21 5.91 10.52
CA THR A 102 -0.81 5.96 10.99
C THR A 102 0.16 5.65 9.84
N ALA A 103 -0.11 4.61 9.05
CA ALA A 103 0.68 4.23 7.89
C ALA A 103 0.70 5.33 6.83
N TYR A 104 -0.46 5.96 6.58
CA TYR A 104 -0.57 7.08 5.65
C TYR A 104 0.31 8.26 6.09
N VAL A 105 0.22 8.67 7.36
CA VAL A 105 1.00 9.79 7.91
C VAL A 105 2.49 9.50 7.88
N LEU A 106 2.92 8.30 8.28
CA LEU A 106 4.33 7.92 8.27
C LEU A 106 4.91 7.87 6.86
N THR A 107 4.15 7.32 5.90
CA THR A 107 4.59 7.26 4.50
C THR A 107 4.68 8.64 3.89
N PHE A 108 3.71 9.53 4.19
CA PHE A 108 3.75 10.93 3.78
C PHE A 108 4.96 11.67 4.35
N ILE A 109 5.25 11.52 5.64
CA ILE A 109 6.43 12.14 6.28
C ILE A 109 7.71 11.60 5.64
N PHE A 110 7.81 10.27 5.46
CA PHE A 110 9.00 9.65 4.87
C PHE A 110 9.25 10.14 3.43
N TYR A 111 8.20 10.25 2.61
CA TYR A 111 8.33 10.76 1.25
C TYR A 111 8.70 12.25 1.22
N GLN A 112 8.06 13.06 2.06
CA GLN A 112 8.34 14.50 2.13
C GLN A 112 9.77 14.79 2.63
N VAL A 113 10.25 14.04 3.63
CA VAL A 113 11.64 14.13 4.13
C VAL A 113 12.60 13.60 3.08
N GLY A 114 12.29 12.48 2.45
CA GLY A 114 13.11 11.88 1.39
C GLY A 114 13.32 12.81 0.20
N HIS A 115 12.27 13.52 -0.22
CA HIS A 115 12.33 14.53 -1.28
C HIS A 115 13.10 15.79 -0.84
N LEU A 116 13.19 16.09 0.46
CA LEU A 116 13.95 17.24 0.94
C LEU A 116 15.48 16.97 0.94
N PHE A 117 15.89 15.71 1.03
CA PHE A 117 17.29 15.28 1.10
C PHE A 117 17.88 14.82 -0.25
N VAL A 118 17.05 14.61 -1.28
CA VAL A 118 17.43 14.16 -2.63
C VAL A 118 17.27 15.27 -3.66
#